data_AF-A0A849SNX0-F1
#
_entry.id   AF-A0A849SNX0-F1
#
_cell.length_a   1.000
_cell.length_b   1.000
_cell.length_c   1.000
_cell.angle_alpha   90.00
_cell.angle_beta   90.00
_cell.angle_gamma   90.00
#
_symmetry.space_group_name_H-M   'P 1'
#
loop_
_entity.id
_entity.type
_entity.pdbx_description
1 polymer ?
#
loop_
_entity_poly.entity_id
_entity_poly.type
_entity_poly.pdbx_seq_one_letter_code
_entity_poly.pdbx_strand_id
1 'polypeptide(L)'
;MKSKLEICLASALVLIANSAEAAFISGSGDANYSTAYQGASAATFAGLGFTIGTGATDLKVSTGTYADPAGLVFGSVITANASAYGTTTGKLDYAYSIDSANTAYGNARDYKWLQNTGTNYSTNTAQDKPWLGTIWNLGGQANQAVVFPIVDHGPLPQEAVEYTVYLTNTPGSTNLADWSLAVLDQVYLQGWEADNTSLADGFTTVWKLAGGATFQYVSLQGVGSQALQPLYGDEDEIDAVAGLTADGGSVVTSVPEPSSFALAGLGLVALGYSRRRKSF
;
A
#
# COMPACT_ATOMS: atom_id res chain seq x y z
N MET A 1 13.32 -0.46 67.61
CA MET A 1 13.78 -0.30 66.21
C MET A 1 12.55 -0.38 65.31
N LYS A 2 12.10 0.75 64.75
CA LYS A 2 10.97 0.83 63.82
C LYS A 2 11.54 1.08 62.42
N SER A 3 11.46 0.10 61.52
CA SER A 3 11.89 0.23 60.13
C SER A 3 10.78 0.91 59.31
N LYS A 4 11.08 2.08 58.76
CA LYS A 4 10.27 2.74 57.73
C LYS A 4 10.47 2.01 56.40
N LEU A 5 9.38 1.57 55.78
CA LEU A 5 9.36 1.06 54.42
C LEU A 5 8.87 2.21 53.52
N GLU A 6 9.78 2.86 52.82
CA GLU A 6 9.45 3.87 51.81
C GLU A 6 9.13 3.17 50.49
N ILE A 7 7.89 3.30 50.03
CA ILE A 7 7.43 2.84 48.73
C ILE A 7 7.74 3.96 47.73
N CYS A 8 8.79 3.77 46.92
CA CYS A 8 9.05 4.61 45.77
C CYS A 8 8.01 4.31 44.67
N LEU A 9 7.10 5.25 44.44
CA LEU A 9 6.16 5.23 43.34
C LEU A 9 6.88 5.73 42.07
N ALA A 10 7.36 4.80 41.22
CA ALA A 10 7.89 5.16 39.92
C ALA A 10 6.73 5.53 38.99
N SER A 11 6.61 6.81 38.64
CA SER A 11 5.67 7.30 37.64
C SER A 11 6.24 6.99 36.24
N ALA A 12 5.65 6.03 35.54
CA ALA A 12 5.96 5.77 34.13
C ALA A 12 5.27 6.85 33.27
N LEU A 13 6.08 7.78 32.76
CA LEU A 13 5.65 8.77 31.78
C LEU A 13 5.51 8.07 30.42
N VAL A 14 4.29 7.73 30.03
CA VAL A 14 4.00 7.22 28.67
C VAL A 14 4.06 8.43 27.73
N LEU A 15 5.18 8.61 27.03
CA LEU A 15 5.22 9.47 25.85
C LEU A 15 4.41 8.77 24.75
N ILE A 16 3.19 9.25 24.52
CA ILE A 16 2.45 8.92 23.30
C ILE A 16 3.10 9.76 22.20
N ALA A 17 4.01 9.15 21.45
CA ALA A 17 4.42 9.70 20.17
C ALA A 17 3.21 9.61 19.24
N ASN A 18 2.48 10.71 19.08
CA ASN A 18 1.55 10.83 17.97
C ASN A 18 2.43 10.95 16.72
N SER A 19 2.61 9.85 16.01
CA SER A 19 3.03 9.90 14.62
C SER A 19 2.03 10.81 13.92
N ALA A 20 2.48 11.98 13.45
CA ALA A 20 1.65 12.85 12.65
C ALA A 20 1.37 12.10 11.34
N GLU A 21 0.22 11.44 11.28
CA GLU A 21 -0.29 10.88 10.04
C GLU A 21 -0.40 12.02 9.02
N ALA A 22 0.04 11.78 7.79
CA ALA A 22 0.09 12.83 6.79
C ALA A 22 -1.35 13.36 6.56
N ALA A 23 -1.54 14.66 6.77
CA ALA A 23 -2.89 15.24 6.69
C ALA A 23 -3.39 15.21 5.24
N PHE A 24 -4.56 14.62 5.03
CA PHE A 24 -5.21 14.61 3.73
C PHE A 24 -5.85 15.95 3.41
N ILE A 25 -5.75 16.35 2.14
CA ILE A 25 -6.35 17.54 1.57
C ILE A 25 -7.88 17.42 1.65
N SER A 26 -8.50 18.43 2.26
CA SER A 26 -9.95 18.44 2.55
C SER A 26 -10.85 18.77 1.36
N GLY A 27 -10.26 19.22 0.24
CA GLY A 27 -10.96 19.59 -1.00
C GLY A 27 -10.39 20.88 -1.61
N SER A 28 -11.11 21.50 -2.53
CA SER A 28 -10.62 22.65 -3.32
C SER A 28 -10.37 23.94 -2.53
N GLY A 29 -10.90 24.04 -1.31
CA GLY A 29 -10.65 25.18 -0.41
C GLY A 29 -9.43 25.00 0.50
N ASP A 30 -8.77 23.84 0.46
CA ASP A 30 -7.59 23.54 1.27
C ASP A 30 -6.39 24.35 0.78
N ALA A 31 -5.57 24.87 1.71
CA ALA A 31 -4.39 25.66 1.37
C ALA A 31 -3.37 24.88 0.55
N ASN A 32 -3.36 23.55 0.65
CA ASN A 32 -2.44 22.67 -0.07
C ASN A 32 -3.04 22.07 -1.35
N TYR A 33 -4.26 22.43 -1.74
CA TYR A 33 -4.95 21.81 -2.89
C TYR A 33 -4.17 21.92 -4.22
N SER A 34 -3.45 23.02 -4.40
CA SER A 34 -2.62 23.28 -5.59
C SER A 34 -1.12 23.11 -5.34
N THR A 35 -0.71 22.64 -4.15
CA THR A 35 0.71 22.38 -3.85
C THR A 35 1.16 21.19 -4.69
N ALA A 36 2.12 21.43 -5.58
CA ALA A 36 2.56 20.45 -6.55
C ALA A 36 3.86 19.76 -6.13
N TYR A 37 3.92 18.46 -6.41
CA TYR A 37 5.05 17.56 -6.30
C TYR A 37 5.20 16.84 -7.62
N GLN A 38 6.43 16.80 -8.14
CA GLN A 38 6.71 16.25 -9.47
C GLN A 38 5.79 16.79 -10.59
N GLY A 39 5.26 18.01 -10.44
CA GLY A 39 4.33 18.65 -11.38
C GLY A 39 2.84 18.33 -11.18
N ALA A 40 2.47 17.45 -10.25
CA ALA A 40 1.08 17.09 -9.94
C ALA A 40 0.65 17.56 -8.54
N SER A 41 -0.65 17.76 -8.34
CA SER A 41 -1.26 18.18 -7.06
C SER A 41 -2.64 17.54 -6.90
N ALA A 42 -3.32 17.78 -5.78
CA ALA A 42 -4.74 17.40 -5.69
C ALA A 42 -5.59 18.01 -6.81
N ALA A 43 -5.29 19.24 -7.23
CA ALA A 43 -5.97 19.89 -8.35
C ALA A 43 -5.77 19.14 -9.68
N THR A 44 -4.60 18.53 -9.92
CA THR A 44 -4.38 17.76 -11.16
C THR A 44 -5.15 16.44 -11.14
N PHE A 45 -5.21 15.74 -9.99
CA PHE A 45 -6.08 14.57 -9.83
C PHE A 45 -7.56 14.93 -10.01
N ALA A 46 -8.02 16.07 -9.48
CA ALA A 46 -9.38 16.55 -9.75
C ALA A 46 -9.64 16.78 -11.25
N GLY A 47 -8.63 17.27 -11.98
CA GLY A 47 -8.67 17.42 -13.43
C GLY A 47 -8.83 16.09 -14.20
N LEU A 48 -8.40 14.98 -13.60
CA LEU A 48 -8.63 13.63 -14.13
C LEU A 48 -10.01 13.06 -13.78
N GLY A 49 -10.85 13.80 -13.05
CA GLY A 49 -12.21 13.42 -12.70
C GLY A 49 -12.38 12.85 -11.29
N PHE A 50 -11.32 12.81 -10.48
CA PHE A 50 -11.44 12.40 -9.08
C PHE A 50 -12.14 13.48 -8.23
N THR A 51 -12.99 13.06 -7.30
CA THR A 51 -13.48 13.94 -6.23
C THR A 51 -12.47 13.91 -5.10
N ILE A 52 -11.86 15.06 -4.78
CA ILE A 52 -10.85 15.15 -3.71
C ILE A 52 -11.50 15.55 -2.40
N GLY A 53 -11.16 14.86 -1.32
CA GLY A 53 -11.66 15.15 0.02
C GLY A 53 -11.34 14.05 1.02
N THR A 54 -12.02 14.11 2.16
CA THR A 54 -11.89 13.12 3.26
C THR A 54 -13.13 12.24 3.41
N GLY A 55 -14.10 12.35 2.50
CA GLY A 55 -15.28 11.52 2.46
C GLY A 55 -14.96 10.05 2.15
N ALA A 56 -15.93 9.18 2.41
CA ALA A 56 -15.76 7.73 2.25
C ALA A 56 -15.48 7.29 0.79
N THR A 57 -15.91 8.09 -0.18
CA THR A 57 -15.75 7.84 -1.63
C THR A 57 -14.80 8.81 -2.31
N ASP A 58 -14.21 9.74 -1.55
CA ASP A 58 -13.30 10.73 -2.09
C ASP A 58 -11.89 10.14 -2.21
N LEU A 59 -11.16 10.58 -3.23
CA LEU A 59 -9.72 10.36 -3.31
C LEU A 59 -9.03 11.22 -2.25
N LYS A 60 -8.30 10.56 -1.35
CA LYS A 60 -7.56 11.20 -0.28
C LYS A 60 -6.15 11.49 -0.78
N VAL A 61 -5.82 12.78 -0.92
CA VAL A 61 -4.50 13.19 -1.41
C VAL A 61 -3.71 13.81 -0.28
N SER A 62 -2.49 13.33 -0.06
CA SER A 62 -1.54 13.84 0.92
C SER A 62 -0.36 14.50 0.22
N THR A 63 0.12 15.62 0.75
CA THR A 63 1.37 16.27 0.31
C THR A 63 2.62 15.66 0.96
N GLY A 64 2.48 14.64 1.80
CA GLY A 64 3.59 13.99 2.49
C GLY A 64 4.01 12.67 1.83
N THR A 65 5.02 12.04 2.42
CA THR A 65 5.46 10.69 2.10
C THR A 65 4.53 9.65 2.73
N TYR A 66 4.39 8.48 2.12
CA TYR A 66 3.77 7.33 2.77
C TYR A 66 4.61 6.87 3.98
N ALA A 67 3.93 6.49 5.07
CA ALA A 67 4.57 5.94 6.25
C ALA A 67 4.13 4.49 6.43
N ASP A 68 5.08 3.56 6.49
CA ASP A 68 4.76 2.15 6.62
C ASP A 68 4.02 1.89 7.95
N PRO A 69 2.90 1.14 7.93
CA PRO A 69 2.33 0.63 9.16
C PRO A 69 3.31 -0.36 9.80
N ALA A 70 3.25 -0.46 11.13
CA ALA A 70 4.11 -1.36 11.88
C ALA A 70 4.02 -2.80 11.35
N GLY A 71 5.16 -3.40 11.03
CA GLY A 71 5.23 -4.77 10.52
C GLY A 71 4.76 -4.93 9.07
N LEU A 72 4.76 -3.87 8.25
CA LEU A 72 4.52 -4.00 6.80
C LEU A 72 5.47 -5.03 6.19
N VAL A 73 4.91 -5.92 5.37
CA VAL A 73 5.67 -6.90 4.59
C VAL A 73 5.27 -6.75 3.13
N PHE A 74 6.26 -6.63 2.25
CA PHE A 74 6.04 -6.60 0.81
C PHE A 74 5.63 -7.98 0.30
N GLY A 75 4.73 -7.96 -0.68
CA GLY A 75 4.29 -9.16 -1.37
C GLY A 75 5.40 -9.75 -2.23
N SER A 76 5.22 -11.01 -2.61
CA SER A 76 6.10 -11.69 -3.56
C SER A 76 5.42 -11.91 -4.90
N VAL A 77 6.07 -11.52 -5.99
CA VAL A 77 5.60 -11.81 -7.35
C VAL A 77 5.50 -13.32 -7.54
N ILE A 78 4.30 -13.78 -7.92
CA ILE A 78 4.02 -15.18 -8.27
C ILE A 78 3.78 -15.37 -9.77
N THR A 79 3.38 -14.31 -10.46
CA THR A 79 3.24 -14.26 -11.92
C THR A 79 3.73 -12.90 -12.39
N ALA A 80 4.82 -12.86 -13.14
CA ALA A 80 5.39 -11.57 -13.53
C ALA A 80 4.64 -10.90 -14.69
N ASN A 81 4.16 -11.65 -15.69
CA ASN A 81 3.59 -11.12 -16.95
C ASN A 81 4.30 -9.85 -17.49
N ALA A 82 5.59 -9.69 -17.17
CA ALA A 82 6.31 -8.44 -17.36
C ALA A 82 6.97 -8.41 -18.74
N SER A 83 6.87 -7.27 -19.41
CA SER A 83 7.51 -6.95 -20.68
C SER A 83 8.93 -6.44 -20.49
N ALA A 84 9.20 -5.74 -19.39
CA ALA A 84 10.52 -5.19 -19.08
C ALA A 84 10.84 -5.22 -17.58
N TYR A 85 12.11 -4.97 -17.29
CA TYR A 85 12.69 -4.88 -15.95
C TYR A 85 13.76 -3.82 -15.99
N GLY A 86 13.89 -3.05 -14.92
CA GLY A 86 14.92 -2.04 -14.85
C GLY A 86 15.31 -1.67 -13.44
N THR A 87 16.35 -0.85 -13.36
CA THR A 87 16.84 -0.24 -12.13
C THR A 87 16.89 1.27 -12.33
N THR A 88 16.32 2.03 -11.41
CA THR A 88 16.53 3.48 -11.38
C THR A 88 17.99 3.77 -11.03
N THR A 89 18.67 4.49 -11.93
CA THR A 89 20.07 4.91 -11.76
C THR A 89 20.20 6.37 -11.33
N GLY A 90 19.17 7.18 -11.61
CA GLY A 90 19.09 8.58 -11.21
C GLY A 90 17.74 8.89 -10.58
N LYS A 91 17.73 8.99 -9.25
CA LYS A 91 16.51 9.21 -8.48
C LYS A 91 15.87 10.58 -8.74
N LEU A 92 16.65 11.59 -9.14
CA LEU A 92 16.18 12.99 -9.29
C LEU A 92 16.00 13.42 -10.75
N ASP A 93 16.18 12.52 -11.71
CA ASP A 93 16.10 12.82 -13.15
C ASP A 93 15.48 11.68 -13.97
N TYR A 94 14.80 10.75 -13.29
CA TYR A 94 14.16 9.57 -13.87
C TYR A 94 15.10 8.63 -14.63
N ALA A 95 16.42 8.77 -14.50
CA ALA A 95 17.34 7.93 -15.27
C ALA A 95 17.27 6.47 -14.80
N TYR A 96 17.29 5.53 -15.76
CA TYR A 96 17.23 4.08 -15.49
C TYR A 96 18.15 3.28 -16.41
N SER A 97 18.38 2.02 -16.04
CA SER A 97 18.92 0.98 -16.91
C SER A 97 17.92 -0.14 -17.10
N ILE A 98 17.86 -0.70 -18.31
CA ILE A 98 17.12 -1.93 -18.57
C ILE A 98 17.97 -3.12 -18.13
N ASP A 99 17.35 -4.03 -17.39
CA ASP A 99 17.98 -5.18 -16.79
C ASP A 99 17.45 -6.50 -17.40
N SER A 100 18.12 -7.60 -17.07
CA SER A 100 17.61 -8.94 -17.37
C SER A 100 16.41 -9.29 -16.48
N ALA A 101 15.50 -10.10 -17.02
CA ALA A 101 14.29 -10.52 -16.31
C ALA A 101 14.56 -11.09 -14.91
N ASN A 102 13.92 -10.49 -13.91
CA ASN A 102 14.02 -10.89 -12.52
C ASN A 102 12.74 -10.55 -11.76
N THR A 103 11.95 -11.58 -11.44
CA THR A 103 10.68 -11.42 -10.73
C THR A 103 10.85 -10.92 -9.29
N ALA A 104 12.07 -10.87 -8.76
CA ALA A 104 12.33 -10.30 -7.45
C ALA A 104 12.29 -8.76 -7.42
N TYR A 105 12.27 -8.11 -8.58
CA TYR A 105 12.30 -6.64 -8.66
C TYR A 105 11.04 -6.04 -8.02
N GLY A 106 9.86 -6.59 -8.28
CA GLY A 106 8.61 -6.13 -7.64
C GLY A 106 8.42 -6.50 -6.16
N ASN A 107 9.44 -6.99 -5.43
CA ASN A 107 9.26 -7.56 -4.08
C ASN A 107 9.73 -6.65 -2.94
N ALA A 108 10.34 -5.51 -3.22
CA ALA A 108 10.88 -4.61 -2.20
C ALA A 108 11.05 -3.20 -2.77
N ARG A 109 11.04 -2.19 -1.90
CA ARG A 109 11.40 -0.84 -2.31
C ARG A 109 12.92 -0.72 -2.46
N ASP A 110 13.45 -1.12 -3.61
CA ASP A 110 14.88 -1.11 -3.89
C ASP A 110 15.26 -0.43 -5.21
N TYR A 111 14.31 0.32 -5.79
CA TYR A 111 14.45 1.04 -7.06
C TYR A 111 14.64 0.10 -8.25
N LYS A 112 14.08 -1.10 -8.15
CA LYS A 112 14.08 -2.06 -9.23
C LYS A 112 12.65 -2.41 -9.56
N TRP A 113 12.29 -2.17 -10.79
CA TRP A 113 10.92 -2.31 -11.22
C TRP A 113 10.79 -3.44 -12.23
N LEU A 114 9.63 -4.07 -12.20
CA LEU A 114 9.13 -4.83 -13.34
C LEU A 114 8.07 -3.99 -14.03
N GLN A 115 7.85 -4.26 -15.31
CA GLN A 115 6.86 -3.53 -16.10
C GLN A 115 5.89 -4.45 -16.80
N ASN A 116 4.59 -4.20 -16.66
CA ASN A 116 3.53 -4.92 -17.38
C ASN A 116 2.93 -4.03 -18.46
N THR A 117 3.41 -4.19 -19.71
CA THR A 117 2.72 -3.59 -20.86
C THR A 117 1.47 -4.41 -21.21
N GLY A 118 0.28 -3.88 -20.89
CA GLY A 118 -0.97 -4.60 -21.12
C GLY A 118 -1.42 -4.57 -22.57
N THR A 119 -2.17 -5.59 -23.01
CA THR A 119 -2.71 -5.68 -24.39
C THR A 119 -4.23 -5.57 -24.47
N ASN A 120 -4.90 -5.39 -23.33
CA ASN A 120 -6.36 -5.41 -23.21
C ASN A 120 -6.91 -4.03 -22.83
N TYR A 121 -6.69 -3.07 -23.72
CA TYR A 121 -7.19 -1.71 -23.59
C TYR A 121 -8.72 -1.69 -23.55
N SER A 122 -9.29 -1.34 -22.40
CA SER A 122 -10.73 -1.17 -22.24
C SER A 122 -11.03 -0.18 -21.14
N THR A 123 -12.09 0.60 -21.32
CA THR A 123 -12.70 1.42 -20.27
C THR A 123 -13.88 0.69 -19.60
N ASN A 124 -14.18 -0.53 -20.03
CA ASN A 124 -15.30 -1.33 -19.55
C ASN A 124 -14.80 -2.42 -18.59
N THR A 125 -15.14 -2.27 -17.31
CA THR A 125 -14.79 -3.23 -16.24
C THR A 125 -15.13 -4.68 -16.58
N ALA A 126 -16.21 -4.93 -17.34
CA ALA A 126 -16.63 -6.28 -17.73
C ALA A 126 -15.71 -6.94 -18.77
N GLN A 127 -14.78 -6.20 -19.35
CA GLN A 127 -13.82 -6.68 -20.35
C GLN A 127 -12.40 -6.81 -19.79
N ASP A 128 -12.16 -6.40 -18.55
CA ASP A 128 -10.85 -6.46 -17.93
C ASP A 128 -10.38 -7.90 -17.76
N LYS A 129 -9.05 -8.07 -17.75
CA LYS A 129 -8.39 -9.38 -17.72
C LYS A 129 -7.29 -9.36 -16.67
N PRO A 130 -7.63 -9.33 -15.38
CA PRO A 130 -6.66 -9.24 -14.28
C PRO A 130 -5.60 -10.35 -14.31
N TRP A 131 -5.93 -11.55 -14.78
CA TRP A 131 -4.96 -12.64 -14.90
C TRP A 131 -3.82 -12.38 -15.91
N LEU A 132 -3.86 -11.29 -16.68
CA LEU A 132 -2.78 -10.84 -17.56
C LEU A 132 -1.87 -9.79 -16.94
N GLY A 133 -2.21 -9.26 -15.75
CA GLY A 133 -1.36 -8.36 -14.99
C GLY A 133 -0.24 -9.09 -14.26
N THR A 134 0.65 -8.36 -13.62
CA THR A 134 1.58 -8.93 -12.62
C THR A 134 0.80 -9.28 -11.36
N ILE A 135 1.10 -10.42 -10.73
CA ILE A 135 0.38 -10.92 -9.57
C ILE A 135 1.34 -11.13 -8.40
N TRP A 136 0.99 -10.56 -7.24
CA TRP A 136 1.71 -10.72 -5.98
C TRP A 136 0.91 -11.54 -4.98
N ASN A 137 1.62 -12.32 -4.16
CA ASN A 137 1.12 -12.88 -2.90
C ASN A 137 1.42 -11.89 -1.77
N LEU A 138 0.39 -11.38 -1.13
CA LEU A 138 0.50 -10.36 -0.08
C LEU A 138 0.90 -10.92 1.30
N GLY A 139 1.05 -12.23 1.43
CA GLY A 139 1.41 -12.90 2.69
C GLY A 139 0.28 -12.99 3.72
N GLY A 140 -0.85 -12.34 3.48
CA GLY A 140 -2.03 -12.34 4.35
C GLY A 140 -3.29 -11.87 3.64
N GLN A 141 -4.44 -11.95 4.32
CA GLN A 141 -5.73 -11.51 3.79
C GLN A 141 -5.85 -9.98 3.86
N ALA A 142 -5.83 -9.34 2.69
CA ALA A 142 -5.83 -7.89 2.52
C ALA A 142 -7.19 -7.37 2.03
N ASN A 143 -7.60 -6.21 2.53
CA ASN A 143 -8.71 -5.41 1.97
C ASN A 143 -8.21 -4.30 1.05
N GLN A 144 -6.95 -3.91 1.24
CA GLN A 144 -6.27 -2.83 0.56
C GLN A 144 -4.92 -3.31 0.03
N ALA A 145 -4.43 -2.67 -1.02
CA ALA A 145 -3.07 -2.84 -1.49
C ALA A 145 -2.40 -1.46 -1.59
N VAL A 146 -1.23 -1.31 -0.99
CA VAL A 146 -0.35 -0.17 -1.26
C VAL A 146 0.61 -0.53 -2.38
N VAL A 147 0.75 0.35 -3.35
CA VAL A 147 1.57 0.20 -4.54
C VAL A 147 2.64 1.29 -4.54
N PHE A 148 3.86 0.87 -4.84
CA PHE A 148 5.05 1.72 -4.92
C PHE A 148 5.51 1.70 -6.38
N PRO A 149 4.97 2.59 -7.23
CA PRO A 149 5.37 2.69 -8.62
C PRO A 149 6.72 3.37 -8.74
N ILE A 150 7.48 3.03 -9.77
CA ILE A 150 8.59 3.84 -10.25
C ILE A 150 8.10 4.64 -11.44
N VAL A 151 8.62 5.86 -11.58
CA VAL A 151 8.31 6.73 -12.70
C VAL A 151 9.60 6.95 -13.47
N ASP A 152 9.61 6.60 -14.75
CA ASP A 152 10.76 6.77 -15.62
C ASP A 152 10.58 7.94 -16.61
N HIS A 153 9.36 8.48 -16.70
CA HIS A 153 9.06 9.74 -17.39
C HIS A 153 7.72 10.35 -16.94
N GLY A 154 7.38 11.52 -17.49
CA GLY A 154 6.08 12.16 -17.27
C GLY A 154 5.15 12.01 -18.48
N PRO A 155 3.86 12.39 -18.34
CA PRO A 155 3.36 13.32 -17.32
C PRO A 155 2.83 12.65 -16.04
N LEU A 156 3.02 13.35 -14.91
CA LEU A 156 2.32 13.05 -13.67
C LEU A 156 1.06 13.90 -13.50
N PRO A 157 0.01 13.38 -12.85
CA PRO A 157 -0.02 12.13 -12.07
C PRO A 157 -0.28 10.84 -12.86
N GLN A 158 -0.47 10.92 -14.17
CA GLN A 158 -0.96 9.81 -14.98
C GLN A 158 -0.10 8.56 -14.86
N GLU A 159 1.22 8.70 -15.05
CA GLU A 159 2.17 7.58 -14.94
C GLU A 159 2.07 6.83 -13.61
N ALA A 160 1.86 7.55 -12.50
CA ALA A 160 1.85 6.93 -11.19
C ALA A 160 0.59 6.09 -10.92
N VAL A 161 -0.45 6.18 -11.76
CA VAL A 161 -1.76 5.53 -11.54
C VAL A 161 -2.31 4.85 -12.79
N GLU A 162 -1.48 4.57 -13.79
CA GLU A 162 -1.93 4.04 -15.08
C GLU A 162 -2.12 2.52 -15.12
N TYR A 163 -2.59 1.96 -14.01
CA TYR A 163 -2.88 0.54 -13.85
C TYR A 163 -4.23 0.32 -13.17
N THR A 164 -4.80 -0.86 -13.40
CA THR A 164 -6.00 -1.32 -12.71
C THR A 164 -5.64 -2.37 -11.67
N VAL A 165 -6.16 -2.21 -10.45
CA VAL A 165 -5.84 -3.10 -9.31
C VAL A 165 -6.99 -4.05 -9.01
N TYR A 166 -6.67 -5.34 -8.95
CA TYR A 166 -7.60 -6.41 -8.62
C TYR A 166 -7.09 -7.26 -7.47
N LEU A 167 -7.99 -7.79 -6.65
CA LEU A 167 -7.64 -8.73 -5.59
C LEU A 167 -8.38 -10.06 -5.76
N THR A 168 -7.75 -11.17 -5.36
CA THR A 168 -8.34 -12.52 -5.46
C THR A 168 -7.73 -13.50 -4.44
N ASN A 169 -8.42 -14.63 -4.21
CA ASN A 169 -7.87 -15.80 -3.52
C ASN A 169 -7.54 -16.94 -4.51
N THR A 170 -7.80 -16.75 -5.80
CA THR A 170 -7.62 -17.75 -6.86
C THR A 170 -6.82 -17.14 -8.01
N PRO A 171 -5.52 -16.88 -7.83
CA PRO A 171 -4.69 -16.11 -8.78
C PRO A 171 -4.51 -16.79 -10.14
N GLY A 172 -4.81 -18.08 -10.26
CA GLY A 172 -4.81 -18.81 -11.53
C GLY A 172 -6.13 -18.73 -12.31
N SER A 173 -7.17 -18.06 -11.79
CA SER A 173 -8.46 -17.99 -12.46
C SER A 173 -8.44 -17.00 -13.63
N THR A 174 -8.94 -17.44 -14.78
CA THR A 174 -9.21 -16.60 -15.95
C THR A 174 -10.67 -16.15 -16.05
N ASN A 175 -11.45 -16.34 -14.97
CA ASN A 175 -12.82 -15.88 -14.87
C ASN A 175 -12.86 -14.58 -14.06
N LEU A 176 -13.29 -13.48 -14.69
CA LEU A 176 -13.35 -12.15 -14.06
C LEU A 176 -14.17 -12.12 -12.76
N ALA A 177 -15.18 -12.99 -12.61
CA ALA A 177 -15.99 -13.06 -11.39
C ALA A 177 -15.22 -13.50 -10.13
N ASP A 178 -14.03 -14.11 -10.30
CA ASP A 178 -13.16 -14.51 -9.19
C ASP A 178 -12.21 -13.38 -8.74
N TRP A 179 -12.30 -12.22 -9.38
CA TRP A 179 -11.48 -11.05 -9.12
C TRP A 179 -12.34 -9.89 -8.62
N SER A 180 -11.86 -9.20 -7.59
CA SER A 180 -12.51 -8.02 -7.04
C SER A 180 -11.73 -6.78 -7.43
N LEU A 181 -12.39 -5.87 -8.13
CA LEU A 181 -11.84 -4.58 -8.52
C LEU A 181 -11.65 -3.69 -7.28
N ALA A 182 -10.43 -3.21 -7.07
CA ALA A 182 -10.14 -2.16 -6.09
C ALA A 182 -10.28 -0.78 -6.74
N VAL A 183 -10.48 0.24 -5.93
CA VAL A 183 -10.53 1.64 -6.36
C VAL A 183 -9.41 2.42 -5.68
N LEU A 184 -8.83 3.38 -6.38
CA LEU A 184 -7.82 4.28 -5.81
C LEU A 184 -8.44 5.08 -4.66
N ASP A 185 -7.93 4.88 -3.45
CA ASP A 185 -8.44 5.49 -2.20
C ASP A 185 -7.53 6.62 -1.70
N GLN A 186 -6.21 6.43 -1.83
CA GLN A 186 -5.21 7.38 -1.30
C GLN A 186 -4.03 7.55 -2.24
N VAL A 187 -3.48 8.76 -2.25
CA VAL A 187 -2.26 9.12 -2.96
C VAL A 187 -1.37 9.94 -2.04
N TYR A 188 -0.09 9.59 -1.99
CA TYR A 188 0.96 10.32 -1.29
C TYR A 188 1.87 10.96 -2.34
N LEU A 189 1.78 12.29 -2.46
CA LEU A 189 2.42 13.04 -3.55
C LEU A 189 3.94 13.10 -3.46
N GLN A 190 4.54 12.72 -2.33
CA GLN A 190 5.99 12.56 -2.20
C GLN A 190 6.40 11.08 -2.14
N GLY A 191 5.65 10.17 -2.77
CA GLY A 191 6.03 8.76 -2.81
C GLY A 191 6.27 8.15 -1.41
N TRP A 192 7.37 7.40 -1.30
CA TRP A 192 7.86 6.83 -0.03
C TRP A 192 9.18 7.44 0.43
N GLU A 193 9.88 8.18 -0.43
CA GLU A 193 10.98 9.08 -0.10
C GLU A 193 10.63 10.49 -0.59
N ALA A 194 10.97 11.52 0.17
CA ALA A 194 10.64 12.89 -0.24
C ALA A 194 11.22 13.24 -1.62
N ASP A 195 10.48 14.02 -2.44
CA ASP A 195 10.87 14.47 -3.80
C ASP A 195 12.30 15.05 -3.91
N ASN A 196 12.81 15.66 -2.84
CA ASN A 196 14.17 16.19 -2.80
C ASN A 196 15.26 15.11 -2.69
N THR A 197 14.85 13.86 -2.55
CA THR A 197 15.66 12.64 -2.40
C THR A 197 15.41 11.71 -3.58
N SER A 198 14.15 11.57 -4.00
CA SER A 198 13.75 10.77 -5.15
C SER A 198 12.52 11.36 -5.82
N LEU A 199 12.61 11.68 -7.10
CA LEU A 199 11.46 11.95 -7.98
C LEU A 199 10.99 10.66 -8.64
N ALA A 200 11.90 9.71 -8.87
CA ALA A 200 11.58 8.45 -9.55
C ALA A 200 10.70 7.49 -8.72
N ASP A 201 10.47 7.76 -7.44
CA ASP A 201 9.61 6.96 -6.56
C ASP A 201 8.11 7.26 -6.72
N GLY A 202 7.75 8.08 -7.72
CA GLY A 202 6.39 8.35 -8.13
C GLY A 202 5.46 8.76 -6.99
N PHE A 203 4.16 8.46 -7.13
CA PHE A 203 3.22 8.61 -6.04
C PHE A 203 2.86 7.25 -5.46
N THR A 204 3.11 7.06 -4.17
CA THR A 204 2.63 5.86 -3.48
C THR A 204 1.11 5.91 -3.43
N THR A 205 0.49 4.84 -3.90
CA THR A 205 -0.97 4.76 -4.03
C THR A 205 -1.54 3.65 -3.16
N VAL A 206 -2.72 3.89 -2.58
CA VAL A 206 -3.46 2.88 -1.83
C VAL A 206 -4.77 2.60 -2.55
N TRP A 207 -4.98 1.32 -2.86
CA TRP A 207 -6.15 0.82 -3.56
C TRP A 207 -6.99 -0.01 -2.61
N LYS A 208 -8.30 0.23 -2.61
CA LYS A 208 -9.21 -0.32 -1.60
C LYS A 208 -10.37 -1.05 -2.23
N LEU A 209 -10.71 -2.19 -1.66
CA LEU A 209 -11.95 -2.90 -1.98
C LEU A 209 -13.14 -2.25 -1.29
N ALA A 210 -14.26 -2.17 -2.01
CA ALA A 210 -15.52 -1.79 -1.40
C ALA A 210 -15.95 -2.84 -0.36
N GLY A 211 -16.36 -2.38 0.82
CA GLY A 211 -16.81 -3.24 1.91
C GLY A 211 -15.66 -3.90 2.68
N GLY A 212 -15.92 -5.09 3.23
CA GLY A 212 -15.00 -5.81 4.13
C GLY A 212 -14.43 -7.11 3.55
N ALA A 213 -14.53 -7.32 2.23
CA ALA A 213 -13.93 -8.50 1.60
C ALA A 213 -12.40 -8.44 1.71
N THR A 214 -11.78 -9.62 1.86
CA THR A 214 -10.33 -9.75 1.96
C THR A 214 -9.81 -10.86 1.05
N PHE A 215 -8.59 -10.68 0.57
CA PHE A 215 -7.97 -11.57 -0.40
C PHE A 215 -6.45 -11.62 -0.21
N GLN A 216 -5.82 -12.73 -0.58
CA GLN A 216 -4.37 -12.92 -0.40
C GLN A 216 -3.52 -12.42 -1.58
N TYR A 217 -4.10 -12.33 -2.78
CA TYR A 217 -3.37 -11.99 -3.99
C TYR A 217 -3.89 -10.69 -4.56
N VAL A 218 -2.98 -9.93 -5.15
CA VAL A 218 -3.28 -8.71 -5.90
C VAL A 218 -2.71 -8.85 -7.30
N SER A 219 -3.43 -8.34 -8.29
CA SER A 219 -2.94 -8.13 -9.63
C SER A 219 -2.96 -6.64 -9.96
N LEU A 220 -1.84 -6.17 -10.52
CA LEU A 220 -1.74 -4.87 -11.18
C LEU A 220 -1.60 -5.15 -12.66
N GLN A 221 -2.40 -4.44 -13.45
CA GLN A 221 -2.39 -4.52 -14.89
C GLN A 221 -2.21 -3.10 -15.41
N GLY A 222 -1.14 -2.82 -16.16
CA GLY A 222 -0.85 -1.53 -16.80
C GLY A 222 -1.84 -1.11 -17.90
N VAL A 223 -3.06 -1.65 -17.86
CA VAL A 223 -4.21 -1.30 -18.70
C VAL A 223 -5.49 -1.52 -17.89
N GLY A 224 -6.66 -1.43 -18.55
CA GLY A 224 -7.94 -1.80 -17.98
C GLY A 224 -8.77 -0.59 -17.58
N SER A 225 -9.93 -0.87 -17.00
CA SER A 225 -10.99 0.12 -16.85
C SER A 225 -10.67 1.31 -15.94
N GLN A 226 -9.64 1.22 -15.08
CA GLN A 226 -9.21 2.33 -14.23
C GLN A 226 -7.87 2.97 -14.64
N ALA A 227 -7.18 2.42 -15.64
CA ALA A 227 -5.87 2.88 -16.11
C ALA A 227 -5.91 4.16 -16.97
N LEU A 228 -6.87 5.07 -16.74
CA LEU A 228 -6.99 6.37 -17.44
C LEU A 228 -7.06 6.30 -19.00
N GLN A 229 -7.48 5.16 -19.54
CA GLN A 229 -7.69 4.93 -20.96
C GLN A 229 -8.80 5.83 -21.55
N PRO A 230 -8.74 6.19 -22.86
CA PRO A 230 -7.73 5.81 -23.85
C PRO A 230 -6.53 6.77 -23.94
N LEU A 231 -6.40 7.70 -22.98
CA LEU A 231 -5.43 8.78 -23.06
C LEU A 231 -4.05 8.38 -22.50
N TYR A 232 -4.02 7.45 -21.54
CA TYR A 232 -2.85 6.94 -20.81
C TYR A 232 -3.05 5.44 -20.46
N GLY A 233 -2.03 4.77 -19.91
CA GLY A 233 -2.13 3.41 -19.37
C GLY A 233 -1.93 2.29 -20.36
N ASP A 234 -0.75 2.24 -20.98
CA ASP A 234 -0.28 1.05 -21.68
C ASP A 234 0.76 0.24 -20.91
N GLU A 235 1.32 0.77 -19.82
CA GLU A 235 2.27 0.09 -18.97
C GLU A 235 2.09 0.39 -17.48
N ASP A 236 2.90 -0.28 -16.66
CA ASP A 236 3.10 0.02 -15.25
C ASP A 236 4.56 -0.26 -14.91
N GLU A 237 5.18 0.47 -13.99
CA GLU A 237 6.52 0.15 -13.48
C GLU A 237 6.44 0.01 -11.97
N ILE A 238 6.52 -1.22 -11.45
CA ILE A 238 6.23 -1.51 -10.05
C ILE A 238 7.47 -2.03 -9.33
N ASP A 239 7.91 -1.29 -8.29
CA ASP A 239 9.01 -1.65 -7.39
C ASP A 239 8.51 -2.53 -6.23
N ALA A 240 7.35 -2.18 -5.65
CA ALA A 240 6.76 -3.01 -4.61
C ALA A 240 5.25 -2.91 -4.50
N VAL A 241 4.66 -3.95 -3.92
CA VAL A 241 3.27 -3.98 -3.49
C VAL A 241 3.17 -4.60 -2.11
N ALA A 242 2.30 -4.11 -1.24
CA ALA A 242 2.04 -4.72 0.06
C ALA A 242 0.55 -4.76 0.38
N GLY A 243 0.14 -5.79 1.14
CA GLY A 243 -1.24 -5.96 1.57
C GLY A 243 -1.52 -5.20 2.85
N LEU A 244 -2.67 -4.53 2.89
CA LEU A 244 -3.14 -3.78 4.04
C LEU A 244 -4.52 -4.28 4.50
N THR A 245 -4.77 -4.21 5.81
CA THR A 245 -6.08 -4.43 6.41
C THR A 245 -7.03 -3.27 6.08
N ALA A 246 -8.31 -3.42 6.41
CA ALA A 246 -9.32 -2.40 6.11
C ALA A 246 -9.09 -1.05 6.81
N ASP A 247 -8.33 -1.05 7.90
CA ASP A 247 -7.88 0.11 8.68
C ASP A 247 -6.45 0.57 8.32
N GLY A 248 -5.83 0.02 7.27
CA GLY A 248 -4.51 0.44 6.80
C GLY A 248 -3.32 -0.17 7.55
N GLY A 249 -3.56 -1.15 8.43
CA GLY A 249 -2.51 -1.92 9.10
C GLY A 249 -1.89 -3.00 8.22
N SER A 250 -0.78 -3.59 8.67
CA SER A 250 -0.16 -4.73 7.98
C SER A 250 -1.05 -5.98 8.07
N VAL A 251 -1.18 -6.72 6.96
CA VAL A 251 -1.90 -8.01 6.93
C VAL A 251 -1.12 -9.16 7.57
N VAL A 252 0.20 -9.00 7.70
CA VAL A 252 1.04 -9.92 8.44
C VAL A 252 0.97 -9.50 9.90
N THR A 253 0.00 -10.03 10.63
CA THR A 253 -0.01 -9.88 12.08
C THR A 253 1.30 -10.47 12.58
N SER A 254 2.15 -9.64 13.19
CA SER A 254 3.27 -10.15 13.97
C SER A 254 2.73 -11.27 14.85
N VAL A 255 3.41 -12.43 14.82
CA VAL A 255 3.16 -13.51 15.77
C VAL A 255 3.00 -12.84 17.15
N PRO A 256 1.91 -13.09 17.91
CA PRO A 256 1.65 -12.36 19.14
C PRO A 256 2.92 -12.29 19.96
N GLU A 257 3.35 -11.08 20.31
CA GLU A 257 4.64 -10.94 20.97
C GLU A 257 4.72 -11.90 22.17
N PRO A 258 5.90 -12.48 22.47
CA PRO A 258 6.04 -13.45 23.56
C PRO A 258 5.45 -13.00 24.90
N SER A 259 5.34 -11.69 25.11
CA SER A 259 4.65 -11.06 26.26
C SER A 259 3.18 -11.44 26.37
N SER A 260 2.46 -11.57 25.25
CA SER A 260 1.06 -12.01 25.19
C SER A 260 0.93 -13.47 25.62
N PHE A 261 1.87 -14.32 25.20
CA PHE A 261 1.95 -15.71 25.65
C PHE A 261 2.37 -15.83 27.12
N ALA A 262 3.26 -14.95 27.60
CA ALA A 262 3.64 -14.89 29.00
C ALA A 262 2.45 -14.46 29.88
N LEU A 263 1.65 -13.47 29.44
CA LEU A 263 0.46 -13.03 30.17
C LEU A 263 -0.62 -14.12 30.20
N ALA A 264 -0.88 -14.78 29.07
CA ALA A 264 -1.80 -15.91 28.99
C ALA A 264 -1.31 -17.08 29.87
N GLY A 265 -0.01 -17.38 29.82
CA GLY A 265 0.64 -18.38 30.67
C GLY A 265 0.49 -18.07 32.16
N LEU A 266 0.78 -16.84 32.58
CA LEU A 266 0.62 -16.39 33.96
C LEU A 266 -0.85 -16.42 34.41
N GLY A 267 -1.78 -16.04 33.54
CA GLY A 267 -3.23 -16.13 33.79
C GLY A 267 -3.69 -17.57 34.04
N LEU A 268 -3.19 -18.53 33.27
CA LEU A 268 -3.49 -19.94 33.46
C LEU A 268 -2.90 -20.51 34.76
N VAL A 269 -1.67 -20.10 35.12
CA VAL A 269 -1.06 -20.48 36.41
C VAL A 269 -1.87 -19.92 37.59
N ALA A 270 -2.29 -18.65 37.52
CA ALA A 270 -3.11 -18.02 38.55
C ALA A 270 -4.49 -18.71 38.70
N LEU A 271 -5.13 -19.06 37.58
CA LEU A 271 -6.38 -19.84 37.57
C LEU A 271 -6.20 -21.22 38.19
N GLY A 272 -5.12 -21.93 37.86
CA GLY A 272 -4.76 -23.21 38.48
C GLY A 272 -4.58 -23.12 39.99
N TYR A 273 -3.92 -22.05 40.46
CA TYR A 273 -3.71 -21.83 41.90
C TYR A 273 -5.01 -21.48 42.65
N SER A 274 -5.90 -20.71 42.01
CA SER A 274 -7.20 -20.33 42.59
C SER A 274 -8.13 -21.53 42.83
N ARG A 275 -8.08 -22.56 41.98
CA ARG A 275 -8.89 -23.78 42.13
C ARG A 275 -8.44 -24.64 43.31
N ARG A 276 -7.14 -24.68 43.62
CA ARG A 276 -6.63 -25.46 44.76
C ARG A 276 -7.03 -24.89 46.12
N ARG A 277 -7.35 -23.59 46.20
CA ARG A 277 -7.76 -22.95 47.47
C ARG A 277 -9.23 -23.17 47.84
N LYS A 278 -10.06 -23.72 46.95
CA LYS A 278 -11.49 -24.00 47.24
C LYS A 278 -11.77 -25.44 47.70
N SER A 279 -10.73 -26.22 47.98
CA SER A 279 -10.83 -27.64 48.39
C SER A 279 -10.44 -27.88 49.84
N PHE A 280 -10.53 -26.87 50.70
CA PHE A 280 -10.41 -27.00 52.16
C PHE A 280 -11.66 -26.44 52.84
#